data_AF-A0A957CYP5-F1
#
_entry.id   AF-A0A957CYP5-F1
#
_cell.length_a   1.000
_cell.length_b   1.000
_cell.length_c   1.000
_cell.angle_alpha   90.00
_cell.angle_beta   90.00
_cell.angle_gamma   90.00
#
_symmetry.space_group_name_H-M   'P 1'
#
loop_
_entity.id
_entity.type
_entity.pdbx_description
1 polymer ?
#
loop_
_entity_poly.entity_id
_entity_poly.type
_entity_poly.pdbx_seq_one_letter_code
_entity_poly.pdbx_strand_id
1 'polypeptide(L)'
;MPHDTIVILDYGSQYSQLIARRVREANFYSRLLSWRTPAEEVLALNPKGIILSGGPNSVYDKGAPTLPAYVLESKLPVLGICYGMQLLTQKLGGGVAGSQKREYGPASIHVERLDN
;
A
#
# COMPACT_ATOMS: atom_id res chain seq x y z
N MET A 1 11.45 8.91 23.05
CA MET A 1 10.99 7.56 22.68
C MET A 1 11.02 7.48 21.15
N PRO A 2 11.55 6.42 20.53
CA PRO A 2 11.32 6.22 19.10
C PRO A 2 9.81 6.02 18.89
N HIS A 3 9.20 6.89 18.09
CA HIS A 3 7.80 6.71 17.71
C HIS A 3 7.67 5.49 16.79
N ASP A 4 6.61 4.72 16.97
CA ASP A 4 6.30 3.63 16.04
C ASP A 4 6.12 4.19 14.62
N THR A 5 6.92 3.68 13.69
CA THR A 5 6.99 4.17 12.31
C THR A 5 6.09 3.34 11.40
N ILE A 6 5.26 4.00 10.60
CA ILE A 6 4.57 3.40 9.45
C ILE A 6 5.18 3.97 8.17
N VAL A 7 5.62 3.09 7.28
CA VAL A 7 6.10 3.47 5.96
C VAL A 7 4.96 3.37 4.97
N ILE A 8 4.82 4.37 4.10
CA ILE A 8 3.85 4.40 3.03
C ILE A 8 4.64 4.41 1.72
N LEU A 9 4.47 3.37 0.91
CA LEU A 9 5.04 3.28 -0.43
C LEU A 9 4.07 3.92 -1.43
N ASP A 10 4.54 4.98 -2.07
CA ASP A 10 3.77 5.78 -3.02
C ASP A 10 3.86 5.21 -4.44
N TYR A 11 2.69 4.88 -4.98
CA TYR A 11 2.48 4.41 -6.34
C TYR A 11 1.92 5.49 -7.29
N GLY A 12 1.92 6.76 -6.85
CA GLY A 12 1.44 7.91 -7.60
C GLY A 12 -0.01 8.30 -7.27
N SER A 13 -0.50 7.93 -6.08
CA SER A 13 -1.85 8.32 -5.66
C SER A 13 -1.93 9.82 -5.34
N GLN A 14 -3.00 10.47 -5.80
CA GLN A 14 -3.38 11.80 -5.30
C GLN A 14 -3.67 11.83 -3.79
N TYR A 15 -3.90 10.67 -3.16
CA TYR A 15 -4.24 10.56 -1.74
C TYR A 15 -3.06 10.12 -0.85
N SER A 16 -1.85 9.91 -1.39
CA SER A 16 -0.69 9.44 -0.63
C SER A 16 -0.34 10.34 0.56
N GLN A 17 -0.40 11.66 0.38
CA GLN A 17 -0.19 12.63 1.46
C GLN A 17 -1.30 12.59 2.52
N LEU A 18 -2.54 12.31 2.12
CA LEU A 18 -3.66 12.17 3.05
C LEU A 18 -3.49 10.91 3.92
N ILE A 19 -3.05 9.79 3.35
CA ILE A 19 -2.72 8.58 4.12
C ILE A 19 -1.66 8.91 5.18
N ALA A 20 -0.57 9.59 4.79
CA ALA A 20 0.49 9.99 5.71
C ALA A 20 -0.03 10.90 6.83
N ARG A 21 -0.93 11.83 6.51
CA ARG A 21 -1.59 12.68 7.50
C ARG A 21 -2.46 11.86 8.47
N ARG A 22 -3.27 10.92 7.99
CA ARG A 22 -4.13 10.08 8.85
C ARG A 22 -3.33 9.20 9.80
N VAL A 23 -2.19 8.68 9.36
CA VAL A 23 -1.26 7.94 10.22
C VAL A 23 -0.74 8.84 11.36
N ARG A 24 -0.37 10.08 11.07
CA ARG A 24 0.09 11.04 12.08
C ARG A 24 -1.02 11.44 13.05
N GLU A 25 -2.24 11.62 12.55
CA GLU A 25 -3.42 11.89 13.38
C GLU A 25 -3.74 10.70 14.31
N ALA A 26 -3.34 9.48 13.95
CA ALA A 26 -3.39 8.29 14.79
C ALA A 26 -2.19 8.15 15.76
N ASN A 27 -1.37 9.20 15.92
CA ASN A 27 -0.18 9.27 16.78
C ASN A 27 1.01 8.37 16.38
N PHE A 28 1.05 7.91 15.13
CA PHE A 28 2.20 7.19 14.56
C PHE A 28 3.08 8.13 13.74
N TYR A 29 4.38 7.86 13.72
CA TYR A 29 5.26 8.55 12.78
C TYR A 29 5.08 7.97 11.38
N SER A 30 4.88 8.82 10.37
CA SER A 30 4.70 8.39 8.99
C SER A 30 5.90 8.78 8.12
N ARG A 31 6.36 7.89 7.26
CA ARG A 31 7.28 8.21 6.15
C ARG A 31 6.67 7.82 4.82
N LEU A 32 6.52 8.81 3.94
CA LEU A 32 6.09 8.60 2.56
C LEU A 32 7.32 8.45 1.69
N LEU A 33 7.45 7.31 1.00
CA LEU A 33 8.60 6.95 0.17
C LEU A 33 8.10 6.48 -1.20
N SER A 34 8.94 6.56 -2.22
CA SER A 34 8.61 6.00 -3.53
C SER A 34 8.55 4.47 -3.43
N TRP A 35 7.68 3.81 -4.20
CA TRP A 35 7.72 2.34 -4.32
C TRP A 35 9.07 1.81 -4.83
N ARG A 36 9.88 2.66 -5.46
CA ARG A 36 11.24 2.33 -5.93
C ARG A 36 12.30 2.42 -4.84
N THR A 37 11.95 2.90 -3.65
CA THR A 37 12.91 3.06 -2.56
C THR A 37 13.52 1.70 -2.18
N PRO A 38 14.86 1.60 -2.11
CA PRO A 38 15.55 0.35 -1.76
C PRO A 38 15.16 -0.20 -0.39
N ALA A 39 15.27 -1.52 -0.23
CA ALA A 39 14.94 -2.20 1.02
C ALA A 39 15.73 -1.66 2.21
N GLU A 40 17.02 -1.36 2.03
CA GLU A 40 17.89 -0.84 3.08
C GLU A 40 17.38 0.46 3.69
N GLU A 41 16.91 1.39 2.85
CA GLU A 41 16.40 2.69 3.29
C GLU A 41 15.06 2.53 4.02
N VAL A 42 14.17 1.67 3.51
CA VAL A 42 12.87 1.41 4.12
C VAL A 42 13.00 0.71 5.46
N LEU A 43 13.83 -0.34 5.53
CA LEU A 43 13.97 -1.16 6.72
C LEU A 43 14.85 -0.49 7.80
N ALA A 44 15.76 0.41 7.43
CA ALA A 44 16.51 1.22 8.39
C ALA A 44 15.62 2.12 9.25
N LEU A 45 14.39 2.42 8.80
CA LEU A 45 13.40 3.16 9.58
C LEU A 45 12.72 2.32 10.68
N ASN A 46 13.01 1.02 10.75
CA ASN A 46 12.39 0.04 11.66
C ASN A 46 10.85 0.13 11.69
N PRO A 47 10.17 -0.01 10.53
CA PRO A 47 8.73 0.16 10.44
C PRO A 47 7.96 -0.93 11.21
N LYS A 48 6.85 -0.54 11.83
CA LYS A 48 5.86 -1.45 12.43
C LYS A 48 4.83 -1.97 11.42
N GLY A 49 4.75 -1.33 10.25
CA GLY A 49 3.85 -1.72 9.18
C GLY A 49 4.12 -0.92 7.91
N ILE A 50 3.65 -1.46 6.79
CA ILE A 50 3.81 -0.87 5.47
C ILE A 50 2.43 -0.65 4.84
N ILE A 51 2.18 0.55 4.32
CA ILE A 51 0.98 0.86 3.54
C ILE A 51 1.38 1.02 2.08
N LEU A 52 0.71 0.32 1.17
CA LEU A 52 0.86 0.46 -0.27
C LEU A 52 -0.24 1.38 -0.77
N SER A 53 0.13 2.56 -1.28
CA SER A 53 -0.85 3.53 -1.75
C SER A 53 -1.54 3.09 -3.05
N GLY A 54 -2.59 3.82 -3.44
CA GLY A 54 -3.18 3.67 -4.75
C GLY A 54 -2.29 4.21 -5.87
N GLY A 55 -2.75 4.11 -7.10
CA GLY A 55 -2.05 4.66 -8.25
C GLY A 55 -2.98 4.77 -9.45
N PRO A 56 -2.65 5.60 -10.45
CA PRO A 56 -3.46 5.77 -11.66
C PRO A 56 -3.24 4.65 -12.68
N ASN A 57 -2.23 3.80 -12.48
CA ASN A 57 -1.80 2.75 -13.41
C ASN A 57 -2.68 1.50 -13.28
N SER A 58 -2.73 0.70 -14.34
CA SER A 58 -3.18 -0.68 -14.26
C SER A 58 -2.00 -1.59 -13.93
N VAL A 59 -2.21 -2.60 -13.08
CA VAL A 59 -1.16 -3.58 -12.72
C VAL A 59 -0.66 -4.38 -13.93
N TYR A 60 -1.43 -4.39 -15.03
CA TYR A 60 -1.08 -5.06 -16.28
C TYR A 60 -0.31 -4.18 -17.27
N ASP A 61 -0.16 -2.87 -17.01
CA ASP A 61 0.55 -1.98 -17.92
C ASP A 61 2.04 -2.35 -17.99
N LYS A 62 2.63 -2.27 -19.19
CA LYS A 62 4.05 -2.60 -19.38
C LYS A 62 4.90 -1.57 -18.63
N GLY A 63 5.69 -2.01 -17.65
CA GLY A 63 6.48 -1.12 -16.79
C GLY A 63 5.67 -0.48 -15.65
N ALA A 64 4.45 -0.97 -15.40
CA ALA A 64 3.67 -0.55 -14.24
C ALA A 64 4.47 -0.74 -12.94
N PRO A 65 4.27 0.12 -11.94
CA PRO A 65 4.85 -0.08 -10.63
C PRO A 65 4.56 -1.48 -10.06
N THR A 66 5.56 -2.10 -9.45
CA THR A 66 5.43 -3.45 -8.89
C THR A 66 5.55 -3.44 -7.37
N LEU A 67 5.21 -4.56 -6.72
CA LEU A 67 5.48 -4.76 -5.30
C LEU A 67 6.96 -5.13 -5.10
N PRO A 68 7.74 -4.33 -4.34
CA PRO A 68 9.10 -4.71 -3.97
C PRO A 68 9.08 -5.99 -3.13
N ALA A 69 9.99 -6.93 -3.42
CA ALA A 69 10.02 -8.24 -2.76
C ALA A 69 10.18 -8.14 -1.23
N TYR A 70 10.97 -7.16 -0.77
CA TYR A 70 11.22 -6.92 0.65
C TYR A 70 9.94 -6.66 1.46
N VAL A 71 8.86 -6.19 0.83
CA VAL A 71 7.60 -5.92 1.53
C VAL A 71 7.03 -7.22 2.11
N LEU A 72 7.01 -8.30 1.33
CA LEU A 72 6.52 -9.60 1.78
C LEU A 72 7.55 -10.33 2.64
N GLU A 73 8.83 -10.24 2.28
CA GLU A 73 9.94 -10.89 3.01
C GLU A 73 10.09 -10.33 4.43
N SER A 74 9.75 -9.06 4.66
CA SER A 74 9.82 -8.41 5.97
C SER A 74 8.88 -9.03 7.03
N LYS A 75 7.84 -9.74 6.60
CA LYS A 75 6.76 -10.28 7.46
C LYS A 75 6.05 -9.23 8.33
N LEU A 76 6.21 -7.95 8.00
CA LEU A 76 5.49 -6.86 8.65
C LEU A 76 4.02 -6.86 8.20
N PRO A 77 3.09 -6.32 9.02
CA PRO A 77 1.74 -6.05 8.58
C PRO A 77 1.73 -5.13 7.35
N VAL A 78 1.00 -5.52 6.30
CA VAL A 78 0.89 -4.76 5.05
C VAL A 78 -0.58 -4.43 4.76
N LEU A 79 -0.87 -3.15 4.51
CA LEU A 79 -2.17 -2.68 4.05
C LEU A 79 -2.05 -2.21 2.60
N GLY A 80 -2.77 -2.84 1.67
CA GLY A 80 -2.88 -2.40 0.29
C GLY A 80 -4.14 -1.56 0.05
N ILE A 81 -3.98 -0.37 -0.53
CA ILE A 81 -5.11 0.51 -0.88
C ILE A 81 -5.23 0.59 -2.40
N CYS A 82 -6.38 0.19 -2.95
CA CYS A 82 -6.67 0.24 -4.39
C CYS A 82 -5.57 -0.47 -5.20
N TYR A 83 -4.71 0.26 -5.92
CA TYR A 83 -3.58 -0.30 -6.66
C TYR A 83 -2.69 -1.20 -5.79
N GLY A 84 -2.38 -0.78 -4.55
CA GLY A 84 -1.62 -1.59 -3.61
C GLY A 84 -2.28 -2.94 -3.28
N MET A 85 -3.61 -2.99 -3.22
CA MET A 85 -4.37 -4.23 -3.03
C MET A 85 -4.27 -5.15 -4.25
N GLN A 86 -4.33 -4.59 -5.46
CA GLN A 86 -4.17 -5.35 -6.70
C GLN A 86 -2.76 -5.96 -6.80
N LEU A 87 -1.73 -5.21 -6.40
CA LEU A 87 -0.35 -5.70 -6.33
C LEU A 87 -0.21 -6.88 -5.37
N LEU A 88 -0.77 -6.79 -4.16
CA LEU A 88 -0.76 -7.89 -3.19
C LEU A 88 -1.47 -9.12 -3.76
N THR A 89 -2.63 -8.93 -4.38
CA THR A 89 -3.42 -10.01 -4.97
C THR A 89 -2.61 -10.78 -6.02
N GLN A 90 -2.01 -10.07 -6.99
CA GLN A 90 -1.19 -10.72 -8.01
C GLN A 90 0.04 -11.44 -7.44
N LYS A 91 0.73 -10.80 -6.49
CA LYS A 91 1.98 -11.35 -5.93
C LYS A 91 1.76 -12.54 -5.02
N LEU A 92 0.59 -12.66 -4.42
CA LEU A 92 0.20 -13.80 -3.59
C LEU A 92 -0.53 -14.89 -4.38
N GLY A 93 -0.50 -14.84 -5.72
CA GLY A 93 -1.04 -15.88 -6.60
C GLY A 93 -2.53 -15.74 -6.93
N GLY A 94 -3.18 -14.65 -6.53
CA GLY A 94 -4.54 -14.30 -6.91
C GLY A 94 -4.63 -13.67 -8.31
N GLY A 95 -5.85 -13.60 -8.85
CA GLY A 95 -6.15 -12.93 -10.12
C GLY A 95 -6.75 -11.54 -9.91
N VAL A 96 -6.36 -10.57 -10.75
CA VAL A 96 -7.00 -9.24 -10.80
C VAL A 96 -7.74 -9.11 -12.13
N ALA A 97 -9.06 -8.95 -12.12
CA ALA A 97 -9.80 -8.74 -13.36
C ALA A 97 -9.56 -7.32 -13.91
N GLY A 98 -9.32 -7.20 -15.21
CA GLY A 98 -9.33 -5.91 -15.89
C GLY A 98 -10.76 -5.39 -16.04
N SER A 99 -10.96 -4.08 -15.82
CA SER A 99 -12.22 -3.40 -16.12
C SER A 99 -11.97 -2.25 -17.10
N GLN A 100 -12.86 -2.09 -18.08
CA GLN A 100 -12.81 -0.96 -19.02
C GLN A 100 -13.27 0.36 -18.38
N LYS A 101 -13.98 0.30 -17.25
CA LYS A 101 -14.47 1.48 -16.53
C LYS A 101 -13.73 1.62 -15.20
N ARG A 102 -13.21 2.81 -14.93
CA ARG A 102 -12.73 3.21 -13.61
C ARG A 102 -13.91 3.78 -12.84
N GLU A 103 -14.35 3.09 -11.80
CA GLU A 103 -15.41 3.59 -10.92
C GLU A 103 -14.78 4.42 -9.79
N TYR A 104 -15.16 5.70 -9.75
CA TYR A 104 -14.88 6.58 -8.63
C TYR A 104 -16.22 7.11 -8.13
N GLY A 105 -16.64 6.67 -6.95
CA GLY A 105 -17.91 7.08 -6.37
C GLY A 105 -18.19 6.37 -5.05
N PRO A 106 -19.14 6.89 -4.27
CA PRO A 106 -19.60 6.20 -3.07
C PRO A 106 -20.25 4.87 -3.46
N ALA A 107 -19.91 3.82 -2.72
CA ALA A 107 -20.52 2.50 -2.82
C ALA A 107 -20.82 1.99 -1.40
N SER A 108 -21.90 1.24 -1.25
CA SER A 108 -22.19 0.54 0.01
C SER A 108 -21.42 -0.77 0.03
N ILE A 109 -20.66 -1.01 1.11
CA ILE A 109 -19.90 -2.25 1.31
C ILE A 109 -20.49 -3.03 2.49
N HIS A 110 -20.57 -4.36 2.34
CA HIS A 110 -20.84 -5.26 3.45
C HIS A 110 -19.51 -5.72 4.04
N VAL A 111 -19.28 -5.48 5.32
CA VAL A 111 -18.05 -5.91 5.99
C VAL A 111 -18.29 -7.28 6.60
N GLU A 112 -17.60 -8.29 6.09
CA GLU A 112 -17.56 -9.61 6.73
C GLU A 112 -16.48 -9.61 7.81
N ARG A 113 -16.89 -9.95 9.05
CA ARG A 113 -15.93 -10.31 10.08
C ARG A 113 -15.64 -11.79 9.95
N LEU A 114 -14.38 -12.10 9.67
CA LEU A 114 -13.87 -13.45 9.86
C LEU A 114 -13.60 -13.60 11.35
N ASP A 115 -14.50 -14.31 12.04
CA ASP A 115 -14.28 -14.71 13.42
C ASP A 115 -13.20 -15.80 13.41
N ASN A 116 -11.96 -15.39 13.67
CA ASN A 116 -10.83 -16.30 13.92
C ASN A 116 -10.54 -16.35 15.42
#